data_AF-A0A562QX04-F1
#
_entry.id   AF-A0A562QX04-F1
#
_cell.length_a   1.000
_cell.length_b   1.000
_cell.length_c   1.000
_cell.angle_alpha   90.00
_cell.angle_beta   90.00
_cell.angle_gamma   90.00
#
_symmetry.space_group_name_H-M   'P 1'
#
loop_
_entity.id
_entity.type
_entity.pdbx_description
1 polymer ?
#
loop_
_entity_poly.entity_id
_entity_poly.type
_entity_poly.pdbx_seq_one_letter_code
_entity_poly.pdbx_strand_id
1 'polypeptide(L)' 'MTGTPKLCPKCHQPMSYALQPGGKPPRTWRCLECEMPDPLTSPELKALMNGLLKHASQ' A
#
# COMPACT_ATOMS: atom_id res chain seq x y z
N MET A 1 17.42 -19.28 11.64
CA MET A 1 17.15 -19.13 10.19
C MET A 1 17.39 -17.67 9.83
N THR A 2 18.54 -17.31 9.25
CA THR A 2 18.85 -15.92 8.87
C THR A 2 19.17 -15.88 7.38
N GLY A 3 18.14 -15.88 6.55
CA GLY A 3 18.26 -15.53 5.13
C GLY A 3 18.24 -14.01 4.99
N THR A 4 19.08 -13.45 4.12
CA THR A 4 19.10 -12.01 3.84
C THR A 4 17.71 -11.57 3.33
N PRO A 5 17.10 -10.53 3.94
CA PRO A 5 15.79 -10.06 3.51
C PRO A 5 15.86 -9.53 2.08
N LYS A 6 14.88 -9.92 1.24
CA LYS A 6 14.73 -9.34 -0.10
C LYS A 6 14.30 -7.88 0.05
N LEU A 7 15.07 -6.95 -0.49
CA LEU A 7 14.79 -5.52 -0.44
C LEU A 7 14.14 -5.04 -1.73
N CYS A 8 13.21 -4.09 -1.62
CA CYS A 8 12.59 -3.46 -2.77
C CYS A 8 13.60 -2.58 -3.52
N PRO A 9 13.74 -2.69 -4.85
CA PRO A 9 14.68 -1.86 -5.61
C PRO A 9 14.26 -0.38 -5.71
N LYS A 10 13.02 -0.03 -5.34
CA LYS A 10 12.51 1.34 -5.39
C LYS A 10 12.72 2.10 -4.09
N CYS A 11 12.34 1.50 -2.96
CA CYS A 11 12.35 2.16 -1.65
C CYS A 11 13.33 1.53 -0.64
N HIS A 12 14.04 0.47 -1.04
CA HIS A 12 15.00 -0.29 -0.21
C HIS A 12 14.41 -0.89 1.07
N GLN A 13 13.09 -0.90 1.23
CA GLN A 13 12.43 -1.55 2.35
C GLN A 13 12.36 -3.08 2.17
N PRO A 14 12.32 -3.85 3.28
CA PRO A 14 12.09 -5.29 3.23
C PRO A 14 10.78 -5.64 2.51
N MET A 15 10.86 -6.64 1.63
CA MET A 15 9.70 -7.18 0.91
C MET A 15 9.03 -8.28 1.73
N SER A 16 7.72 -8.41 1.53
CA SER A 16 6.90 -9.46 2.14
C SER A 16 6.61 -10.55 1.13
N TYR A 17 6.65 -11.83 1.55
CA TYR A 17 6.22 -12.93 0.70
C TYR A 17 4.70 -13.06 0.77
N ALA A 18 4.01 -12.41 -0.16
CA ALA A 18 2.56 -12.21 -0.12
C ALA A 18 1.88 -12.75 -1.38
N LEU A 19 0.55 -12.93 -1.31
CA LEU A 19 -0.25 -13.24 -2.49
C LEU A 19 -0.20 -12.09 -3.50
N GLN A 20 -0.45 -12.40 -4.77
CA GLN A 20 -0.64 -11.39 -5.80
C GLN A 20 -1.89 -10.55 -5.51
N PRO A 21 -2.02 -9.36 -6.13
CA PRO A 21 -3.25 -8.56 -6.04
C PRO A 21 -4.49 -9.41 -6.36
N GLY A 22 -5.56 -9.19 -5.60
CA GLY A 22 -6.79 -9.99 -5.74
C GLY A 22 -6.69 -11.41 -5.17
N GLY A 23 -5.67 -11.72 -4.36
CA GLY A 23 -5.56 -13.00 -3.65
C GLY A 23 -5.14 -14.19 -4.50
N LYS A 24 -4.60 -13.94 -5.71
CA LYS A 24 -4.24 -15.00 -6.65
C LYS A 24 -2.94 -15.70 -6.21
N PRO A 25 -2.91 -17.05 -6.18
CA PRO A 25 -1.65 -17.79 -6.07
C PRO A 25 -0.85 -17.73 -7.38
N PRO A 26 0.48 -17.99 -7.36
CA PRO A 26 1.32 -18.24 -6.19
C PRO A 26 1.72 -16.94 -5.45
N ARG A 27 2.25 -17.09 -4.23
CA ARG A 27 2.88 -15.98 -3.49
C ARG A 27 4.18 -15.55 -4.16
N THR A 28 4.49 -14.26 -4.09
CA THR A 28 5.72 -13.67 -4.62
C THR A 28 6.28 -12.66 -3.60
N TRP A 29 7.57 -12.31 -3.72
CA TRP A 29 8.13 -11.22 -2.94
C TRP A 29 7.57 -9.90 -3.45
N ARG A 30 6.86 -9.18 -2.60
CA ARG A 30 6.15 -7.94 -2.93
C ARG A 30 6.52 -6.82 -1.97
N CYS A 31 6.64 -5.61 -2.50
CA CYS A 31 6.84 -4.40 -1.71
C CYS A 31 5.50 -3.73 -1.48
N LEU A 32 4.93 -3.95 -0.30
CA LEU A 32 3.59 -3.45 0.03
C LEU A 32 3.58 -1.91 0.10
N GLU A 33 4.67 -1.28 0.54
CA GLU A 33 4.81 0.18 0.56
C GLU A 33 4.67 0.83 -0.83
N CYS A 34 5.27 0.22 -1.86
CA CYS A 34 5.20 0.75 -3.22
C CYS A 34 3.95 0.30 -3.97
N GLU A 35 3.44 -0.90 -3.69
CA GLU A 35 2.36 -1.52 -4.45
C GLU A 35 0.97 -1.19 -3.88
N MET A 36 0.89 -0.81 -2.60
CA MET A 36 -0.34 -0.45 -1.91
C MET A 36 -0.10 0.84 -1.13
N PRO A 37 0.03 1.99 -1.84
CA PRO A 37 0.14 3.27 -1.16
C PRO A 37 -1.08 3.48 -0.26
N ASP A 38 -0.87 4.08 0.91
CA ASP A 38 -1.96 4.36 1.84
C ASP A 38 -3.06 5.15 1.13
N PRO A 39 -4.28 4.60 0.99
CA PRO A 39 -5.36 5.27 0.29
C PRO A 39 -5.71 6.63 0.92
N LEU A 40 -5.49 6.82 2.22
CA LEU A 40 -5.71 8.10 2.91
C LEU A 40 -4.74 9.21 2.48
N THR A 41 -3.64 8.85 1.80
CA THR A 41 -2.71 9.80 1.22
C THR A 41 -3.08 10.23 -0.20
N SER A 42 -4.11 9.62 -0.81
CA SER A 42 -4.61 10.01 -2.14
C SER A 42 -5.12 11.45 -2.12
N PRO A 43 -4.68 12.32 -3.06
CA PRO A 43 -5.22 13.66 -3.21
C PRO A 43 -6.73 13.67 -3.47
N GLU A 44 -7.23 12.71 -4.25
CA GLU A 44 -8.66 12.58 -4.55
C GLU A 44 -9.46 12.22 -3.31
N LEU A 45 -8.98 11.25 -2.51
CA LEU A 45 -9.65 10.86 -1.27
C LEU A 45 -9.63 12.03 -0.27
N LYS A 46 -8.52 12.75 -0.16
CA LYS A 46 -8.41 13.93 0.70
C LYS A 46 -9.40 15.03 0.28
N ALA A 47 -9.55 15.28 -1.01
CA ALA A 47 -10.54 16.24 -1.52
C ALA A 47 -11.97 15.80 -1.22
N LEU A 48 -12.29 14.52 -1.42
CA LEU A 48 -13.59 13.93 -1.09
C LEU A 48 -13.90 14.07 0.41
N MET A 49 -12.98 13.68 1.29
CA MET A 49 -13.14 13.78 2.75
C MET A 49 -13.37 15.22 3.20
N ASN A 50 -12.66 16.19 2.62
CA ASN A 50 -12.84 17.60 2.93
C ASN A 50 -14.22 18.13 2.49
N GLY A 51 -14.75 17.68 1.35
CA GLY A 51 -16.13 17.95 0.95
C GLY A 51 -17.11 17.32 1.94
N LEU A 52 -16.87 16.04 2.24
CA LEU A 52 -17.44 15.24 3.34
C LEU A 52 -17.80 16.07 4.58
N LEU A 53 -16.74 16.54 5.22
CA LEU A 53 -16.75 17.23 6.49
C LEU A 53 -17.47 18.58 6.43
N LYS A 54 -17.36 19.30 5.31
CA LYS A 54 -18.03 20.59 5.10
C LYS A 54 -19.55 20.44 4.96
N HIS A 55 -20.01 19.36 4.35
CA HIS A 55 -21.44 19.06 4.22
C HIS A 55 -22.04 18.45 5.49
N ALA A 56 -21.25 17.72 6.28
CA ALA A 56 -21.72 17.12 7.54
C ALA A 56 -21.92 18.13 8.69
N SER A 57 -21.48 19.38 8.53
CA SER A 57 -21.57 20.44 9.54
C SER A 57 -22.64 21.50 9.22
N GLN A 58 -23.47 21.27 8.19
CA GLN A 58 -24.66 22.07 7.85
C GLN A 58 -25.92 21.27 8.19
#